data_AF-A0A0E3BFF1-F1
#
_entry.id   AF-A0A0E3BFF1-F1
#
_cell.length_a   1.000
_cell.length_b   1.000
_cell.length_c   1.000
_cell.angle_alpha   90.00
_cell.angle_beta   90.00
_cell.angle_gamma   90.00
#
_symmetry.space_group_name_H-M   'P 1'
#
loop_
_entity.id
_entity.type
_entity.pdbx_description
1 polymer ?
#
loop_
_entity_poly.entity_id
_entity_poly.type
_entity_poly.pdbx_seq_one_letter_code
_entity_poly.pdbx_strand_id
1 'polypeptide(L)'
;MAEKAYFYRSFDGMCWPAPSERLGEIEWRARYAAPTQPDLLMMASVLAAYQELIVMPAKKRDRIIKELRKGPGIVLAAAKEGTQG
;
A
#
# COMPACT_ATOMS: atom_id res chain seq x y z
N MET A 1 -13.57 -16.93 -3.31
CA MET A 1 -12.22 -16.70 -2.75
C MET A 1 -12.10 -15.22 -2.46
N ALA A 2 -11.79 -14.82 -1.23
CA ALA A 2 -11.67 -13.39 -0.90
C ALA A 2 -10.27 -12.90 -1.32
N GLU A 3 -10.24 -12.08 -2.36
CA GLU A 3 -9.05 -11.32 -2.74
C GLU A 3 -8.78 -10.30 -1.62
N LYS A 4 -7.77 -10.55 -0.77
CA LYS A 4 -7.27 -9.51 0.13
C LYS A 4 -6.46 -8.53 -0.71
N ALA A 5 -7.11 -7.46 -1.15
CA ALA A 5 -6.42 -6.31 -1.72
C ALA A 5 -5.44 -5.79 -0.67
N TYR A 6 -4.14 -5.94 -0.90
CA TYR A 6 -3.14 -5.27 -0.08
C TYR A 6 -3.20 -3.77 -0.38
N PHE A 7 -2.99 -2.92 0.61
CA PHE A 7 -2.89 -1.46 0.42
C PHE A 7 -1.44 -1.02 0.20
N TYR A 8 -0.52 -1.98 0.31
CA TYR A 8 0.90 -1.79 0.28
C TYR A 8 1.52 -2.67 -0.80
N ARG A 9 2.64 -2.22 -1.33
CA ARG A 9 3.52 -3.00 -2.19
C ARG A 9 4.81 -3.28 -1.43
N SER A 10 5.09 -4.57 -1.24
CA SER A 10 6.36 -5.01 -0.67
C SER A 10 7.30 -5.51 -1.76
N PHE A 11 8.52 -4.98 -1.80
CA PHE A 11 9.56 -5.36 -2.77
C PHE A 11 10.94 -4.95 -2.22
N ASP A 12 11.99 -5.69 -2.55
CA ASP A 12 13.37 -5.41 -2.12
C ASP A 12 13.52 -5.14 -0.61
N GLY A 13 12.73 -5.82 0.23
CA GLY A 13 12.69 -5.62 1.69
C GLY A 13 12.02 -4.32 2.16
N MET A 14 11.47 -3.52 1.25
CA MET A 14 10.72 -2.29 1.53
C MET A 14 9.22 -2.55 1.47
N CYS A 15 8.44 -1.74 2.19
CA CYS A 15 6.98 -1.72 2.15
C CYS A 15 6.51 -0.30 1.89
N TRP A 16 5.77 -0.09 0.80
CA TRP A 16 5.33 1.23 0.37
C TRP A 16 3.81 1.27 0.22
N PRO A 17 3.13 2.36 0.63
CA PRO A 17 1.70 2.52 0.33
C PRO A 17 1.52 2.61 -1.19
N ALA A 18 0.57 1.85 -1.73
CA ALA A 18 0.31 1.77 -3.17
C ALA A 18 -1.01 2.46 -3.55
N PRO A 19 -1.08 3.10 -4.73
CA PRO A 19 -2.35 3.60 -5.26
C PRO A 19 -3.39 2.47 -5.31
N SER A 20 -4.57 2.73 -4.76
CA SER A 20 -5.69 1.77 -4.70
C SER A 20 -7.02 2.53 -4.57
N GLU A 21 -8.14 1.88 -4.88
CA GLU A 21 -9.49 2.45 -4.69
C GLU A 21 -9.70 2.90 -3.23
N ARG A 22 -9.21 2.11 -2.27
CA ARG A 22 -9.27 2.43 -0.85
C ARG A 22 -8.60 3.75 -0.50
N LEU A 23 -7.50 4.10 -1.17
CA LEU A 23 -6.82 5.37 -0.93
C LEU A 23 -7.71 6.55 -1.36
N GLY A 24 -8.47 6.40 -2.45
CA GLY A 24 -9.47 7.38 -2.87
C GLY A 24 -10.63 7.51 -1.87
N GLU A 25 -11.10 6.40 -1.29
CA GLU A 25 -12.10 6.46 -0.22
C GLU A 25 -11.58 7.16 1.04
N ILE A 26 -10.33 6.91 1.42
CA ILE A 26 -9.67 7.57 2.56
C ILE A 26 -9.54 9.06 2.28
N GLU A 27 -9.14 9.45 1.08
CA GLU A 27 -9.05 10.85 0.65
C GLU A 27 -10.40 11.54 0.74
N TRP A 28 -11.46 10.90 0.23
CA TRP A 28 -12.82 11.42 0.35
C TRP A 28 -13.24 11.59 1.81
N ARG A 29 -13.00 10.57 2.66
CA ARG A 29 -13.33 10.64 4.10
C ARG A 29 -12.57 11.76 4.80
N ALA A 30 -11.30 11.94 4.48
CA ALA A 30 -10.50 13.01 5.06
C ALA A 30 -11.03 14.42 4.73
N ARG A 31 -11.71 14.59 3.59
CA ARG A 31 -12.30 15.87 3.17
C ARG A 31 -13.72 16.08 3.66
N TYR A 32 -14.52 15.02 3.71
CA TYR A 32 -15.98 15.14 3.81
C TYR A 32 -16.62 14.34 4.94
N ALA A 33 -15.85 13.53 5.67
CA ALA A 33 -16.34 12.70 6.77
C ALA A 33 -15.33 12.62 7.93
N ALA A 34 -15.55 11.68 8.85
CA ALA A 34 -14.60 11.36 9.91
C ALA A 34 -13.74 10.15 9.50
N PRO A 35 -12.41 10.29 9.35
CA PRO A 35 -11.52 9.16 9.15
C PRO A 35 -11.55 8.20 10.34
N THR A 36 -11.44 6.91 10.06
CA THR A 36 -11.25 5.91 11.12
C THR A 36 -9.78 5.87 11.58
N GLN A 37 -9.48 5.26 12.72
CA GLN A 37 -8.09 5.08 13.17
C GLN A 37 -7.21 4.36 12.12
N PRO A 38 -7.67 3.28 11.45
CA PRO A 38 -6.93 2.71 10.32
C PRO A 38 -6.68 3.67 9.16
N ASP A 39 -7.64 4.56 8.86
CA ASP A 39 -7.49 5.57 7.81
C ASP A 39 -6.38 6.56 8.18
N LEU A 40 -6.35 7.01 9.43
CA LEU A 40 -5.31 7.90 9.94
C LEU A 40 -3.91 7.27 9.86
N LEU A 41 -3.79 5.98 10.19
CA LEU A 41 -2.52 5.25 10.07
C LEU A 41 -2.06 5.13 8.61
N MET A 42 -2.99 4.87 7.68
CA MET A 42 -2.70 4.84 6.25
C MET A 42 -2.25 6.21 5.75
N MET A 43 -2.95 7.28 6.14
CA MET A 43 -2.59 8.66 5.78
C MET A 43 -1.20 9.02 6.28
N ALA A 44 -0.87 8.67 7.53
CA ALA A 44 0.46 8.88 8.09
C ALA A 44 1.55 8.15 7.29
N SER A 45 1.28 6.90 6.85
CA SER A 45 2.20 6.16 5.99
C SER A 45 2.41 6.82 4.63
N VAL A 46 1.34 7.33 4.00
CA VAL A 46 1.43 8.06 2.72
C VAL A 46 2.24 9.35 2.86
N LEU A 47 2.04 10.10 3.94
CA LEU A 47 2.81 11.31 4.22
C LEU A 47 4.30 11.02 4.41
N ALA A 48 4.63 9.98 5.19
CA ALA A 48 6.02 9.55 5.39
C ALA A 48 6.67 9.11 4.06
N ALA A 49 5.93 8.35 3.24
CA ALA A 49 6.39 7.92 1.92
C ALA A 49 6.66 9.12 1.00
N TYR A 50 5.78 10.13 0.99
CA TYR A 50 6.00 11.35 0.21
C TYR A 50 7.25 12.11 0.64
N GLN A 51 7.46 12.27 1.96
CA GLN A 51 8.66 12.91 2.49
C GLN A 51 9.93 12.17 2.05
N GLU A 52 9.94 10.83 2.13
CA GLU A 52 11.09 10.03 1.68
C GLU A 52 11.35 10.18 0.18
N LEU A 53 10.29 10.21 -0.65
CA LEU A 53 10.40 10.36 -2.11
C LEU A 53 11.03 11.70 -2.52
N ILE A 54 10.83 12.77 -1.74
CA ILE A 54 11.45 14.07 -2.02
C ILE A 54 12.95 14.06 -1.73
N VAL A 55 13.37 13.44 -0.64
CA VAL A 55 14.77 13.51 -0.17
C VAL A 55 15.67 12.44 -0.79
N MET A 56 15.10 11.39 -1.38
CA MET A 56 15.89 10.28 -1.91
C MET A 56 16.54 10.59 -3.28
N PRO A 57 17.63 9.89 -3.63
CA PRO A 57 18.24 10.00 -4.96
C PRO A 57 17.27 9.64 -6.09
N ALA A 58 17.31 10.38 -7.19
CA ALA A 58 16.41 10.19 -8.34
C ALA A 58 16.36 8.74 -8.84
N LYS A 59 17.52 8.07 -8.93
CA LYS A 59 17.58 6.66 -9.37
C LYS A 59 16.79 5.70 -8.47
N LYS A 60 16.83 5.91 -7.15
CA LYS A 60 16.06 5.10 -6.17
C LYS A 60 14.57 5.42 -6.31
N ARG A 61 14.23 6.72 -6.40
CA ARG A 61 12.86 7.21 -6.58
C ARG A 61 12.19 6.61 -7.81
N ASP A 62 12.88 6.64 -8.95
CA ASP A 62 12.32 6.16 -10.22
C ASP A 62 12.07 4.64 -10.19
N ARG A 63 12.93 3.87 -9.50
CA ARG A 63 12.69 2.45 -9.26
C ARG A 63 11.43 2.23 -8.43
N ILE A 64 11.27 2.96 -7.32
CA ILE A 64 10.10 2.85 -6.45
C ILE A 64 8.82 3.24 -7.20
N ILE A 65 8.83 4.34 -7.96
CA ILE A 65 7.67 4.77 -8.76
C ILE A 65 7.28 3.70 -9.80
N LYS A 66 8.26 3.13 -10.51
CA LYS A 66 8.00 2.04 -11.47
C LYS A 66 7.36 0.84 -10.79
N GLU A 67 7.80 0.52 -9.58
CA GLU A 67 7.20 -0.53 -8.79
C GLU A 67 5.77 -0.14 -8.35
N LEU A 68 5.55 1.02 -7.75
CA LEU A 68 4.22 1.44 -7.29
C LEU A 68 3.15 1.51 -8.40
N ARG A 69 3.55 1.79 -9.65
CA ARG A 69 2.66 1.76 -10.81
C ARG A 69 2.08 0.37 -11.14
N LYS A 70 2.66 -0.70 -10.61
CA LYS A 70 2.13 -2.07 -10.78
C LYS A 70 0.90 -2.34 -9.88
N GLY A 71 0.50 -1.35 -9.08
CA GLY A 71 -0.58 -1.51 -8.11
C GLY A 71 -0.11 -2.22 -6.85
N PRO A 72 -1.02 -2.52 -5.91
CA PRO A 72 -0.69 -3.28 -4.71
C PRO A 72 -0.27 -4.72 -5.01
N GLY A 73 0.46 -5.33 -4.08
CA GLY A 73 0.88 -6.73 -4.24
C GLY A 73 -0.29 -7.71 -4.17
N ILE A 74 -0.36 -8.67 -5.09
CA ILE A 74 -1.26 -9.82 -4.99
C ILE A 74 -0.49 -10.93 -4.29
N VAL A 75 -0.94 -11.32 -3.09
CA VAL A 75 -0.55 -12.61 -2.52
C VAL A 75 -1.60 -13.61 -2.96
N LEU A 76 -1.28 -14.47 -3.93
CA LEU A 76 -2.02 -15.71 -4.12
C LEU A 76 -1.83 -16.49 -2.81
N ALA A 77 -2.86 -16.49 -1.95
CA ALA A 77 -2.85 -17.30 -0.75
C ALA A 77 -2.72 -18.76 -1.19
N ALA A 78 -1.52 -19.33 -1.09
CA ALA A 78 -1.31 -20.75 -1.30
C ALA A 78 -2.18 -21.49 -0.28
N ALA A 79 -3.18 -22.23 -0.77
CA ALA A 79 -3.91 -23.18 0.02
C ALA A 79 -2.91 -24.22 0.55
N LYS A 80 -2.42 -24.01 1.77
CA LYS A 80 -1.95 -25.11 2.60
C LYS A 80 -3.12 -25.50 3.50
N GLU A 81 -4.09 -26.19 2.91
CA GLU A 81 -4.92 -27.09 3.69
C GLU A 81 -3.97 -28.17 4.19
N GLY A 82 -3.75 -28.19 5.51
CA GLY A 82 -3.02 -29.24 6.17
C GLY A 82 -3.74 -30.55 5.93
N THR A 83 -3.04 -31.51 5.33
CA THR A 83 -3.39 -32.92 5.43
C THR A 83 -3.26 -33.31 6.90
N GLN A 84 -4.37 -33.30 7.63
CA GLN A 84 -4.58 -34.08 8.85
C GLN A 84 -5.65 -35.13 8.52
N GLY A 85 -5.30 -36.40 8.68
CA GLY A 85 -6.15 -37.55 8.43
C GLY A 85 -5.38 -38.68 7.79
#